data_AF-A0A2T1EQL7-F1
#
_entry.id   AF-A0A2T1EQL7-F1
#
_cell.length_a   1.000
_cell.length_b   1.000
_cell.length_c   1.000
_cell.angle_alpha   90.00
_cell.angle_beta   90.00
_cell.angle_gamma   90.00
#
_symmetry.space_group_name_H-M   'P 1'
#
loop_
_entity.id
_entity.type
_entity.pdbx_description
1 polymer ?
#
loop_
_entity_poly.entity_id
_entity_poly.type
_entity_poly.pdbx_seq_one_letter_code
_entity_poly.pdbx_strand_id
1 'polypeptide(L)'
;MLPSKKSYQKGFTLIEVLVSMLIIVMFLGIAMHLMVIASIFKARAEQYDRAVVWIQEDLEQTIFIAQGYEHDATPYSLKCNATVASSGLAAGLLEDPHGIGGTPKNFGTKSIGGTTFTMTRTADYTNSFDPFKLLTLNYTVAPANGGAAIVTISTEVIANAVFKCP
;
A
#
# COMPACT_ATOMS: atom_id res chain seq x y z
N MET A 1 -42.79 -22.84 63.15
CA MET A 1 -43.31 -23.26 61.84
C MET A 1 -43.35 -22.01 60.96
N LEU A 2 -42.32 -21.79 60.13
CA LEU A 2 -42.18 -20.54 59.37
C LEU A 2 -43.11 -20.55 58.15
N PRO A 3 -43.75 -19.42 57.81
CA PRO A 3 -44.69 -19.35 56.70
C PRO A 3 -43.95 -19.47 55.36
N SER A 4 -44.38 -20.45 54.55
CA SER A 4 -43.98 -20.64 53.16
C SER A 4 -44.37 -19.41 52.33
N LYS A 5 -43.37 -18.72 51.75
CA LYS A 5 -43.59 -17.65 50.77
C LYS A 5 -44.10 -18.29 49.48
N LYS A 6 -45.36 -18.03 49.12
CA LYS A 6 -45.92 -18.39 47.80
C LYS A 6 -45.15 -17.65 46.70
N SER A 7 -44.36 -18.37 45.92
CA SER A 7 -43.80 -17.84 44.66
C SER A 7 -44.93 -17.54 43.69
N TYR A 8 -45.09 -16.26 43.38
CA TYR A 8 -45.96 -15.78 42.31
C TYR A 8 -45.27 -16.08 40.97
N GLN A 9 -45.47 -17.27 40.42
CA GLN A 9 -45.14 -17.54 39.02
C GLN A 9 -46.17 -16.82 38.15
N LYS A 10 -45.91 -15.54 37.83
CA LYS A 10 -46.65 -14.83 36.78
C LYS A 10 -46.12 -15.33 35.44
N GLY A 11 -46.98 -15.96 34.64
CA GLY A 11 -46.67 -16.28 33.25
C GLY A 11 -46.45 -15.01 32.43
N PHE A 12 -45.70 -15.13 31.32
CA PHE A 12 -45.41 -14.02 30.41
C PHE A 12 -46.71 -13.33 29.97
N THR A 13 -46.75 -12.00 30.13
CA THR A 13 -47.88 -11.21 29.64
C THR A 13 -47.76 -11.04 28.11
N LEU A 14 -48.87 -11.13 27.38
CA LEU A 14 -48.87 -10.99 25.91
C LEU A 14 -48.20 -9.70 25.41
N ILE A 15 -48.36 -8.60 26.15
CA ILE A 15 -47.77 -7.30 25.82
C ILE A 15 -46.24 -7.29 26.00
N GLU A 16 -45.73 -7.92 27.05
CA GLU A 16 -44.28 -8.03 27.31
C GLU A 16 -43.59 -8.78 26.18
N VAL A 17 -44.18 -9.89 25.73
CA VAL A 17 -43.69 -10.66 24.58
C VAL A 17 -43.67 -9.82 23.30
N LEU A 18 -44.69 -8.99 23.08
CA LEU A 18 -44.81 -8.12 21.91
C LEU A 18 -43.73 -7.02 21.91
N VAL A 19 -43.48 -6.40 23.07
CA VAL A 19 -42.42 -5.39 23.23
C VAL A 19 -41.04 -6.03 23.08
N SER A 20 -40.80 -7.21 23.65
CA SER A 20 -39.53 -7.93 23.47
C SER A 20 -39.27 -8.28 22.01
N MET A 21 -40.28 -8.77 21.29
CA MET A 21 -40.15 -9.06 19.86
C MET A 21 -39.81 -7.80 19.05
N LEU A 22 -40.46 -6.67 19.35
CA LEU A 22 -40.21 -5.40 18.69
C LEU A 22 -38.76 -4.92 18.91
N ILE A 23 -38.27 -5.04 20.14
CA ILE A 23 -36.89 -4.70 20.50
C ILE A 23 -35.89 -5.61 19.77
N ILE A 24 -36.12 -6.93 19.74
CA ILE A 24 -35.24 -7.89 19.05
C ILE A 24 -35.17 -7.59 17.55
N VAL A 25 -36.31 -7.34 16.90
CA VAL A 25 -36.36 -7.02 15.46
C VAL A 25 -35.58 -5.73 15.16
N MET A 26 -35.71 -4.71 16.02
CA MET A 26 -34.94 -3.48 15.87
C MET A 26 -33.43 -3.73 15.99
N PHE A 27 -33.00 -4.49 17.00
CA PHE A 27 -31.57 -4.82 17.18
C PHE A 27 -31.01 -5.65 16.03
N LEU A 28 -31.74 -6.67 15.56
CA LEU A 28 -31.33 -7.48 14.41
C LEU A 28 -31.26 -6.66 13.13
N GLY A 29 -32.22 -5.76 12.92
CA GLY A 29 -32.21 -4.81 11.83
C GLY A 29 -30.94 -3.97 11.83
N ILE A 30 -30.60 -3.35 12.96
CA ILE A 30 -29.39 -2.52 13.08
C ILE A 30 -28.13 -3.36 12.89
N ALA A 31 -28.04 -4.54 13.50
CA ALA A 31 -26.88 -5.42 13.39
C ALA A 31 -26.59 -5.85 11.95
N MET A 32 -27.63 -6.16 11.16
CA MET A 32 -27.48 -6.55 9.75
C MET A 32 -26.89 -5.42 8.91
N HIS A 33 -27.32 -4.17 9.13
CA HIS A 33 -26.75 -3.01 8.45
C HIS A 33 -25.27 -2.80 8.82
N LEU A 34 -24.93 -2.92 10.11
CA LEU A 34 -23.54 -2.79 10.56
C LEU A 34 -22.63 -3.87 9.97
N MET A 35 -23.10 -5.11 9.85
CA MET A 35 -22.33 -6.20 9.25
C MET A 35 -22.01 -5.95 7.77
N VAL A 36 -22.99 -5.46 7.00
CA VAL A 36 -22.77 -5.12 5.59
C VAL A 36 -21.74 -3.99 5.47
N ILE A 37 -21.86 -2.94 6.27
CA ILE A 37 -20.91 -1.83 6.29
C ILE A 37 -19.50 -2.31 6.65
N ALA A 38 -19.37 -3.16 7.67
CA ALA A 38 -18.09 -3.74 8.07
C ALA A 38 -17.45 -4.58 6.96
N SER A 39 -18.25 -5.34 6.20
CA SER A 39 -17.74 -6.15 5.08
C SER A 39 -17.16 -5.29 3.95
N ILE A 40 -17.79 -4.14 3.66
CA ILE A 40 -17.31 -3.19 2.64
C ILE A 40 -16.00 -2.54 3.10
N PHE A 41 -15.93 -2.09 4.35
CA PHE A 41 -14.70 -1.53 4.91
C PHE A 41 -13.57 -2.54 4.92
N LYS A 42 -13.84 -3.78 5.31
CA LYS A 42 -12.86 -4.87 5.27
C LYS A 42 -12.35 -5.09 3.84
N ALA A 43 -13.25 -5.14 2.84
CA ALA A 43 -12.85 -5.32 1.44
C ALA A 43 -11.94 -4.19 0.94
N ARG A 44 -12.22 -2.93 1.32
CA ARG A 44 -11.36 -1.79 0.99
C ARG A 44 -10.01 -1.83 1.71
N ALA A 45 -10.00 -2.22 2.97
CA ALA A 45 -8.75 -2.38 3.74
C ALA A 45 -7.86 -3.45 3.10
N GLU A 46 -8.43 -4.60 2.73
CA GLU A 46 -7.67 -5.64 2.01
C GLU A 46 -7.14 -5.17 0.64
N GLN A 47 -7.88 -4.30 -0.05
CA GLN A 47 -7.40 -3.70 -1.30
C GLN A 47 -6.18 -2.81 -1.06
N TYR A 48 -6.25 -1.97 -0.04
CA TYR A 48 -5.16 -1.09 0.37
C TYR A 48 -3.93 -1.90 0.79
N ASP A 49 -4.08 -2.88 1.69
CA ASP A 49 -2.97 -3.69 2.20
C ASP A 49 -2.26 -4.45 1.08
N ARG A 50 -3.01 -5.08 0.17
CA ARG A 50 -2.42 -5.78 -0.97
C ARG A 50 -1.74 -4.84 -1.97
N ALA A 51 -2.22 -3.61 -2.12
CA ALA A 51 -1.56 -2.61 -2.94
C ALA A 51 -0.24 -2.15 -2.32
N VAL A 52 -0.19 -1.96 -1.00
CA VAL A 52 1.05 -1.62 -0.28
C VAL A 52 2.06 -2.77 -0.38
N VAL A 53 1.63 -4.01 -0.17
CA VAL A 53 2.51 -5.20 -0.34
C VAL A 53 3.06 -5.26 -1.76
N TRP A 54 2.24 -4.99 -2.78
CA TRP A 54 2.72 -4.97 -4.16
C TRP A 54 3.79 -3.90 -4.42
N ILE A 55 3.68 -2.73 -3.79
CA ILE A 55 4.73 -1.70 -3.83
C ILE A 55 5.98 -2.17 -3.08
N GLN A 56 5.82 -2.80 -1.92
CA GLN A 56 6.93 -3.33 -1.14
C GLN A 56 7.71 -4.40 -1.92
N GLU A 57 7.03 -5.27 -2.66
CA GLU A 57 7.65 -6.27 -3.55
C GLU A 57 8.59 -5.59 -4.57
N ASP A 58 8.18 -4.51 -5.24
CA ASP A 58 9.08 -3.78 -6.16
C ASP A 58 10.14 -2.96 -5.44
N LEU A 59 9.83 -2.40 -4.26
CA LEU A 59 10.81 -1.65 -3.47
C LEU A 59 11.95 -2.55 -3.02
N GLU A 60 11.67 -3.77 -2.57
CA GLU A 60 12.68 -4.76 -2.22
C GLU A 60 13.55 -5.12 -3.43
N GLN A 61 12.93 -5.33 -4.61
CA GLN A 61 13.68 -5.56 -5.85
C GLN A 61 14.57 -4.36 -6.20
N THR A 62 14.06 -3.14 -6.03
CA THR A 62 14.80 -1.90 -6.28
C THR A 62 15.96 -1.75 -5.31
N ILE A 63 15.77 -2.06 -4.02
CA ILE A 63 16.84 -2.08 -3.01
C ILE A 63 17.90 -3.12 -3.37
N PHE A 64 17.49 -4.33 -3.76
CA PHE A 64 18.42 -5.38 -4.17
C PHE A 64 19.28 -4.94 -5.36
N ILE A 65 18.66 -4.33 -6.38
CA ILE A 65 19.39 -3.77 -7.52
C ILE A 65 20.32 -2.65 -7.06
N ALA A 66 19.85 -1.68 -6.26
CA ALA A 66 20.65 -0.56 -5.78
C ALA A 66 21.85 -1.00 -4.91
N GLN A 67 21.70 -2.10 -4.15
CA GLN A 67 22.78 -2.71 -3.36
C GLN A 67 23.83 -3.39 -4.24
N GLY A 68 23.38 -4.13 -5.25
CA GLY A 68 24.25 -4.83 -6.21
C GLY A 68 24.77 -3.94 -7.34
N TYR A 69 24.24 -2.72 -7.48
CA TYR A 69 24.68 -1.74 -8.45
C TYR A 69 26.03 -1.15 -8.02
N GLU A 70 27.08 -1.94 -8.29
CA GLU A 70 28.49 -1.64 -8.01
C GLU A 70 29.32 -1.59 -9.30
N HIS A 71 28.73 -2.02 -10.43
CA HIS A 71 29.43 -2.22 -11.70
C HIS A 71 30.03 -0.93 -12.28
N ASP A 72 29.47 0.23 -11.91
CA ASP A 72 29.93 1.56 -12.30
C ASP A 72 30.34 2.41 -11.09
N ALA A 73 31.07 1.85 -10.11
CA ALA A 73 31.57 2.62 -8.97
C ALA A 73 33.03 2.35 -8.61
N THR A 74 33.62 1.24 -9.08
CA THR A 74 34.99 0.87 -8.70
C THR A 74 35.87 0.53 -9.93
N PRO A 75 37.16 0.94 -9.92
CA PRO A 75 37.77 1.87 -8.96
C PRO A 75 37.42 3.34 -9.24
N TYR A 76 36.94 3.67 -10.45
CA TYR A 76 36.56 5.03 -10.85
C TYR A 76 35.48 4.97 -11.92
N SER A 77 34.26 5.35 -11.56
CA SER A 77 33.22 5.63 -12.54
C SER A 77 33.14 7.11 -12.81
N LEU A 78 32.99 7.46 -14.09
CA LEU A 78 32.65 8.81 -14.51
C LEU A 78 31.36 9.31 -13.82
N LYS A 79 30.50 8.38 -13.37
CA LYS A 79 29.26 8.71 -12.63
C LYS A 79 29.50 9.21 -11.20
N CYS A 80 30.63 8.87 -10.58
CA CYS A 80 31.01 9.38 -9.26
C CYS A 80 31.40 10.87 -9.30
N ASN A 81 32.00 11.32 -10.40
CA ASN A 81 32.45 12.70 -10.60
C ASN A 81 31.59 13.43 -11.65
N ALA A 82 30.33 13.05 -11.74
CA ALA A 82 29.38 13.62 -12.67
C ALA A 82 29.20 15.13 -12.43
N THR A 83 29.28 15.92 -13.50
CA THR A 83 29.02 17.37 -13.46
C THR A 83 27.61 17.72 -13.94
N VAL A 84 26.91 16.75 -14.55
CA VAL A 84 25.52 16.86 -14.99
C VAL A 84 24.69 15.72 -14.39
N ALA A 85 23.47 16.01 -13.96
CA ALA A 85 22.60 15.06 -13.28
C ALA A 85 22.39 13.74 -14.05
N SER A 86 22.23 13.81 -15.39
CA SER A 86 22.06 12.63 -16.26
C SER A 86 23.30 11.73 -16.34
N SER A 87 24.46 12.22 -15.92
CA SER A 87 25.69 11.43 -15.84
C SER A 87 25.95 10.86 -14.44
N GLY A 88 25.10 11.18 -13.46
CA GLY A 88 25.26 10.73 -12.07
C GLY A 88 24.86 9.27 -11.85
N LEU A 89 25.15 8.79 -10.64
CA LEU A 89 24.76 7.45 -10.18
C LEU A 89 23.23 7.28 -10.11
N ALA A 90 22.48 8.33 -9.77
CA ALA A 90 21.02 8.27 -9.75
C ALA A 90 20.43 8.01 -11.14
N ALA A 91 20.94 8.71 -12.16
CA ALA A 91 20.56 8.49 -13.56
C ALA A 91 21.01 7.10 -14.05
N GLY A 92 22.22 6.67 -13.68
CA GLY A 92 22.70 5.32 -14.00
C GLY A 92 21.85 4.20 -13.40
N LEU A 93 21.51 4.31 -12.11
CA LEU A 93 20.61 3.36 -11.46
C LEU A 93 19.26 3.28 -12.16
N LEU A 94 18.79 4.37 -12.78
CA LEU A 94 17.52 4.39 -13.52
C LEU A 94 17.63 3.79 -14.93
N GLU A 95 18.63 4.21 -15.70
CA GLU A 95 18.68 4.02 -17.16
C GLU A 95 19.62 2.90 -17.62
N ASP A 96 20.58 2.48 -16.81
CA ASP A 96 21.55 1.48 -17.23
C ASP A 96 20.92 0.08 -17.40
N PRO A 97 21.53 -0.82 -18.19
CA PRO A 97 21.00 -2.17 -18.43
C PRO A 97 20.79 -3.01 -17.17
N HIS A 98 21.55 -2.70 -16.11
CA HIS A 98 21.45 -3.35 -14.79
C HIS A 98 20.73 -2.48 -13.75
N GLY A 99 20.17 -1.35 -14.18
CA GLY A 99 19.39 -0.44 -13.36
C GLY A 99 17.95 -0.94 -13.13
N ILE A 100 17.17 -0.11 -12.47
CA ILE A 100 15.79 -0.41 -12.10
C ILE A 100 14.81 -0.31 -13.29
N GLY A 101 15.26 0.29 -14.40
CA GLY A 101 14.51 0.49 -15.64
C GLY A 101 13.72 1.80 -15.66
N GLY A 102 13.48 2.31 -16.87
CA GLY A 102 13.01 3.67 -17.17
C GLY A 102 11.72 4.16 -16.49
N THR A 103 11.42 5.43 -16.70
CA THR A 103 10.34 6.17 -16.05
C THR A 103 9.31 6.68 -17.09
N PRO A 104 7.99 6.46 -16.91
CA PRO A 104 7.35 5.61 -15.91
C PRO A 104 7.50 4.11 -16.22
N LYS A 105 7.66 3.30 -15.18
CA LYS A 105 7.62 1.83 -15.25
C LYS A 105 6.23 1.33 -14.86
N ASN A 106 5.60 0.59 -15.76
CA ASN A 106 4.31 -0.05 -15.53
C ASN A 106 4.51 -1.53 -15.18
N PHE A 107 3.86 -2.00 -14.12
CA PHE A 107 3.99 -3.38 -13.62
C PHE A 107 2.85 -4.30 -14.08
N GLY A 108 2.11 -3.87 -15.11
CA GLY A 108 0.91 -4.55 -15.58
C GLY A 108 -0.27 -4.40 -14.61
N THR A 109 -1.22 -5.33 -14.72
CA THR A 109 -2.47 -5.31 -13.94
C THR A 109 -2.51 -6.45 -12.92
N LYS A 110 -2.96 -6.17 -11.70
CA LYS A 110 -3.23 -7.17 -10.64
C LYS A 110 -4.68 -7.03 -10.17
N SER A 111 -5.39 -8.15 -10.02
CA SER A 111 -6.75 -8.16 -9.47
C SER A 111 -6.68 -8.18 -7.95
N ILE A 112 -7.30 -7.19 -7.29
CA ILE A 112 -7.28 -7.02 -5.84
C ILE A 112 -8.73 -6.86 -5.37
N GLY A 113 -9.29 -7.89 -4.73
CA GLY A 113 -10.67 -7.86 -4.24
C GLY A 113 -11.71 -7.69 -5.35
N GLY A 114 -11.48 -8.27 -6.54
CA GLY A 114 -12.40 -8.23 -7.67
C GLY A 114 -12.27 -7.03 -8.60
N THR A 115 -11.47 -6.03 -8.25
CA THR A 115 -11.14 -4.88 -9.10
C THR A 115 -9.73 -5.01 -9.65
N THR A 116 -9.53 -4.69 -10.92
CA THR A 116 -8.20 -4.67 -11.55
C THR A 116 -7.50 -3.35 -11.30
N PHE A 117 -6.27 -3.42 -10.82
CA PHE A 117 -5.40 -2.28 -10.52
C PHE A 117 -4.14 -2.33 -11.36
N THR A 118 -3.64 -1.16 -11.73
CA THR A 118 -2.34 -0.95 -12.34
C THR A 118 -1.41 -0.27 -11.36
N MET A 119 -0.20 -0.80 -11.21
CA MET A 119 0.88 -0.14 -10.47
C MET A 119 1.82 0.55 -11.45
N THR A 120 2.10 1.82 -11.18
CA THR A 120 3.07 2.63 -11.92
C THR A 120 4.11 3.18 -10.96
N ARG A 121 5.38 3.08 -11.32
CA ARG A 121 6.48 3.74 -10.63
C ARG A 121 7.07 4.81 -11.55
N THR A 122 7.12 6.04 -11.07
CA THR A 122 7.86 7.13 -11.71
C THR A 122 9.10 7.42 -10.88
N ALA A 123 10.25 7.46 -11.53
CA ALA A 123 11.50 7.86 -10.91
C ALA A 123 11.91 9.24 -11.40
N ASP A 124 12.46 10.06 -10.50
CA ASP A 124 12.99 11.37 -10.80
C ASP A 124 14.25 11.64 -9.94
N TYR A 125 15.32 12.06 -10.61
CA TYR A 125 16.54 12.54 -9.95
C TYR A 125 16.74 14.05 -10.17
N THR A 126 16.04 14.67 -11.13
CA THR A 126 16.28 16.06 -11.52
C THR A 126 15.79 17.08 -10.48
N ASN A 127 14.67 16.79 -9.81
CA ASN A 127 14.13 17.63 -8.74
C ASN A 127 14.55 17.15 -7.34
N SER A 128 15.53 16.27 -7.26
CA SER A 128 16.05 15.72 -6.02
C SER A 128 17.03 16.68 -5.35
N PHE A 129 17.17 16.58 -4.02
CA PHE A 129 18.15 17.38 -3.26
C PHE A 129 19.60 17.12 -3.72
N ASP A 130 19.90 15.87 -4.12
CA ASP A 130 21.16 15.48 -4.72
C ASP A 130 20.89 14.78 -6.06
N PRO A 131 20.86 15.53 -7.17
CA PRO A 131 20.47 14.99 -8.47
C PRO A 131 21.49 14.01 -9.06
N PHE A 132 22.67 13.88 -8.45
CA PHE A 132 23.71 12.95 -8.88
C PHE A 132 23.61 11.60 -8.18
N LYS A 133 23.14 11.57 -6.93
CA LYS A 133 23.19 10.39 -6.05
C LYS A 133 21.83 9.86 -5.63
N LEU A 134 20.82 10.73 -5.54
CA LEU A 134 19.53 10.45 -4.93
C LEU A 134 18.44 10.33 -5.99
N LEU A 135 17.76 9.18 -6.00
CA LEU A 135 16.64 8.89 -6.90
C LEU A 135 15.33 8.85 -6.13
N THR A 136 14.40 9.76 -6.44
CA THR A 136 13.06 9.77 -5.86
C THR A 136 12.15 8.84 -6.65
N LEU A 137 11.49 7.91 -5.97
CA LEU A 137 10.53 6.96 -6.54
C LEU A 137 9.14 7.25 -6.03
N ASN A 138 8.22 7.52 -6.95
CA ASN A 138 6.80 7.67 -6.65
C ASN A 138 6.04 6.48 -7.22
N TYR A 139 5.40 5.74 -6.33
CA TYR A 139 4.55 4.61 -6.64
C TYR A 139 3.09 5.04 -6.60
N THR A 140 2.33 4.62 -7.60
CA THR A 140 0.89 4.87 -7.67
C THR A 140 0.19 3.57 -8.03
N VAL A 141 -0.85 3.22 -7.27
CA VAL A 141 -1.73 2.08 -7.58
C VAL A 141 -3.13 2.61 -7.81
N ALA A 142 -3.58 2.53 -9.06
CA ALA A 142 -4.86 3.07 -9.52
C ALA A 142 -5.69 2.00 -10.24
N PRO A 143 -7.04 2.11 -10.24
CA PRO A 143 -7.89 1.21 -11.00
C PRO A 143 -7.55 1.24 -12.50
N ALA A 144 -7.47 0.08 -13.13
CA ALA A 144 -7.11 -0.04 -14.55
C ALA A 144 -8.12 0.65 -15.49
N ASN A 145 -9.39 0.75 -15.05
CA ASN A 145 -10.47 1.36 -15.81
C ASN A 145 -10.58 2.89 -15.58
N GLY A 146 -9.58 3.49 -14.93
CA GLY A 146 -9.61 4.88 -14.50
C GLY A 146 -10.26 5.06 -13.14
N GLY A 147 -9.77 6.05 -12.38
CA GLY A 147 -10.23 6.36 -11.03
C GLY A 147 -9.14 6.97 -10.17
N ALA A 148 -9.48 7.34 -8.94
CA ALA A 148 -8.51 7.83 -7.97
C ALA A 148 -7.56 6.69 -7.55
N ALA A 149 -6.28 7.03 -7.38
CA ALA A 149 -5.30 6.11 -6.82
C ALA A 149 -5.73 5.71 -5.40
N ILE A 150 -5.62 4.42 -5.08
CA ILE A 150 -5.90 3.91 -3.73
C ILE A 150 -4.69 4.12 -2.82
N VAL A 151 -3.49 4.03 -3.39
CA VAL A 151 -2.22 4.21 -2.70
C VAL A 151 -1.28 5.04 -3.56
N THR A 152 -0.62 5.99 -2.91
CA THR A 152 0.53 6.70 -3.44
C THR A 152 1.64 6.73 -2.39
N ILE A 153 2.82 6.21 -2.72
CA ILE A 153 3.98 6.16 -1.82
C ILE A 153 5.14 6.85 -2.52
N SER A 154 5.79 7.78 -1.82
CA SER A 154 7.03 8.40 -2.24
C SER A 154 8.16 7.89 -1.37
N THR A 155 9.28 7.51 -1.98
CA THR A 155 10.47 7.03 -1.29
C THR A 155 11.71 7.46 -2.05
N GLU A 156 12.85 7.38 -1.40
CA GLU A 156 14.13 7.77 -1.98
C GLU A 156 15.10 6.60 -1.92
N VAL A 157 15.86 6.42 -2.99
CA VAL A 157 16.81 5.33 -3.14
C VAL A 157 18.16 5.90 -3.56
N ILE A 158 19.20 5.39 -2.91
CA ILE A 158 20.60 5.65 -3.25
C ILE A 158 21.27 4.32 -3.58
N ALA A 159 22.07 4.30 -4.63
CA ALA A 159 22.89 3.13 -4.94
C ALA A 159 24.02 3.00 -3.91
N ASN A 160 24.38 1.77 -3.54
CA ASN A 160 25.50 1.53 -2.62
C ASN A 160 26.84 2.06 -3.17
N ALA A 161 26.97 2.07 -4.50
CA ALA A 161 28.02 2.76 -5.24
C ALA A 161 28.34 4.18 -4.74
N VAL A 162 27.33 4.94 -4.30
CA VAL A 162 27.50 6.32 -3.82
C VAL A 162 28.46 6.41 -2.65
N PHE A 163 28.46 5.41 -1.76
CA PHE A 163 29.33 5.37 -0.58
C PHE A 163 30.77 4.92 -0.90
N LYS A 164 31.02 4.45 -2.12
CA LYS A 164 32.33 4.00 -2.60
C LYS A 164 33.02 5.03 -3.50
N CYS A 165 32.30 6.07 -3.92
CA CYS A 165 32.89 7.18 -4.65
C CYS A 165 33.86 7.98 -3.76
N PRO A 166 35.05 8.35 -4.28
CA PRO A 166 36.04 9.14 -3.56
C PRO A 166 35.60 10.58 -3.29
#